data_AF-A0A2G9NGG1-F1
#
_entry.id   AF-A0A2G9NGG1-F1
#
_cell.length_a   1.000
_cell.length_b   1.000
_cell.length_c   1.000
_cell.angle_alpha   90.00
_cell.angle_beta   90.00
_cell.angle_gamma   90.00
#
_symmetry.space_group_name_H-M   'P 1'
#
loop_
_entity.id
_entity.type
_entity.pdbx_description
1 polymer ?
#
loop_
_entity_poly.entity_id
_entity_poly.type
_entity_poly.pdbx_seq_one_letter_code
_entity_poly.pdbx_strand_id
1 'polypeptide(L)'
;MLELITKPSQHQKRPYKMLLVGLLYGSLSLLMVNWFFASDAALSDASGMIVIAFCIMFSMPYMYYLVKFEEEEDESVEGLLSVWRAHSDALFAFMWLFLGFVISFSFWFIVLQNPNLLNFQVKTFCAINNPGSIDDCVSQYSIGGSVTGTGGMTKMGRFFTILENNVYVMIFTLIFSLIFGAGAIFILAWNASVIAAAIGIFTRYDLKEVPIGVARYMIHGFPEIAAYFITALAGGMFGVGVIRNGVNNKRFVHVVENVIFLLFIAMLILIVAAGIEVYITPLFFT
;
A
#
# COMPACT_ATOMS: atom_id res chain seq x y z
N MET A 1 12.64 -20.87 -10.85
CA MET A 1 11.73 -19.70 -10.86
C MET A 1 11.54 -19.25 -9.42
N LEU A 2 11.73 -17.96 -9.10
CA LEU A 2 11.50 -17.42 -7.75
C LEU A 2 10.09 -17.75 -7.22
N GLU A 3 9.14 -17.93 -8.14
CA GLU A 3 7.77 -18.39 -7.94
C GLU A 3 7.65 -19.77 -7.29
N LEU A 4 8.67 -20.63 -7.42
CA LEU A 4 8.70 -21.99 -6.82
C LEU A 4 9.19 -22.00 -5.37
N ILE A 5 9.74 -20.89 -4.86
CA ILE A 5 10.32 -20.81 -3.51
C ILE A 5 9.22 -20.76 -2.45
N THR A 6 8.00 -20.35 -2.80
CA THR A 6 6.90 -20.16 -1.86
C THR A 6 5.64 -20.87 -2.35
N LYS A 7 5.28 -22.01 -1.74
CA LYS A 7 3.95 -22.61 -1.94
C LYS A 7 2.89 -21.79 -1.18
N PRO A 8 1.89 -21.20 -1.85
CA PRO A 8 0.90 -20.34 -1.20
C PRO A 8 0.18 -21.00 -0.02
N SER A 9 -0.13 -22.31 -0.14
CA SER A 9 -0.90 -23.07 0.87
C SER A 9 -0.21 -23.24 2.23
N GLN A 10 1.10 -22.97 2.35
CA GLN A 10 1.80 -23.03 3.63
C GLN A 10 1.90 -21.67 4.35
N HIS A 11 1.56 -20.56 3.67
CA HIS A 11 1.78 -19.21 4.19
C HIS A 11 0.53 -18.57 4.82
N GLN A 12 -0.69 -19.00 4.45
CA GLN A 12 -1.91 -18.60 5.16
C GLN A 12 -1.85 -18.93 6.67
N LYS A 13 -1.30 -20.09 7.05
CA LYS A 13 -1.19 -20.48 8.47
C LYS A 13 -0.11 -19.75 9.27
N ARG A 14 0.73 -18.91 8.62
CA ARG A 14 1.84 -18.17 9.24
C ARG A 14 2.02 -16.82 8.55
N PRO A 15 1.10 -15.85 8.76
CA PRO A 15 1.05 -14.59 8.02
C PRO A 15 2.33 -13.75 8.16
N TYR A 16 3.03 -13.85 9.30
CA TYR A 16 4.29 -13.14 9.53
C TYR A 16 5.42 -13.52 8.55
N LYS A 17 5.35 -14.69 7.88
CA LYS A 17 6.33 -15.05 6.83
C LYS A 17 6.25 -14.11 5.62
N MET A 18 5.13 -13.44 5.42
CA MET A 18 4.96 -12.46 4.35
C MET A 18 5.82 -11.22 4.50
N LEU A 19 6.26 -10.92 5.72
CA LEU A 19 7.27 -9.90 5.95
C LEU A 19 8.55 -10.20 5.16
N LEU A 20 9.04 -11.44 5.20
CA LEU A 20 10.23 -11.86 4.47
C LEU A 20 10.02 -11.81 2.96
N VAL A 21 8.83 -12.21 2.50
CA VAL A 21 8.48 -12.13 1.07
C VAL A 21 8.51 -10.68 0.59
N GLY A 22 7.89 -9.76 1.34
CA GLY A 22 7.90 -8.33 1.03
C GLY A 22 9.30 -7.74 1.05
N LEU A 23 10.11 -8.12 2.05
CA LEU A 23 11.51 -7.72 2.15
C LEU A 23 12.32 -8.16 0.93
N LEU A 24 12.17 -9.42 0.50
CA LEU A 24 12.91 -9.97 -0.63
C LEU A 24 12.47 -9.36 -1.96
N TYR A 25 11.17 -9.33 -2.24
CA TYR A 25 10.65 -8.84 -3.51
C TYR A 25 10.84 -7.33 -3.66
N GLY A 26 10.59 -6.53 -2.61
CA GLY A 26 10.88 -5.10 -2.63
C GLY A 26 12.37 -4.82 -2.88
N SER A 27 13.25 -5.62 -2.26
CA SER A 27 14.71 -5.45 -2.39
C SER A 27 15.15 -5.77 -3.81
N LEU A 28 14.66 -6.89 -4.34
CA LEU A 28 14.99 -7.34 -5.69
C LEU A 28 14.52 -6.31 -6.73
N SER A 29 13.32 -5.74 -6.55
CA SER A 29 12.80 -4.69 -7.46
C SER A 29 13.71 -3.47 -7.52
N LEU A 30 14.11 -2.91 -6.37
CA LEU A 30 14.99 -1.73 -6.33
C LEU A 30 16.40 -2.05 -6.86
N LEU A 31 16.99 -3.16 -6.42
CA LEU A 31 18.34 -3.56 -6.82
C LEU A 31 18.41 -3.84 -8.34
N MET A 32 17.41 -4.51 -8.90
CA MET A 32 17.37 -4.77 -10.34
C MET A 32 17.24 -3.49 -11.14
N VAL A 33 16.35 -2.57 -10.75
CA VAL A 33 16.20 -1.31 -11.48
C VAL A 33 17.47 -0.48 -11.39
N ASN A 34 18.07 -0.39 -10.20
CA ASN A 34 19.31 0.34 -10.02
C ASN A 34 20.47 -0.26 -10.84
N TRP A 35 20.58 -1.59 -10.90
CA TRP A 35 21.69 -2.22 -11.61
C TRP A 35 21.51 -2.17 -13.14
N PHE A 36 20.31 -2.46 -13.64
CA PHE A 36 20.09 -2.61 -15.08
C PHE A 36 19.75 -1.30 -15.79
N PHE A 37 19.09 -0.35 -15.13
CA PHE A 37 18.48 0.81 -15.80
C PHE A 37 19.02 2.17 -15.33
N ALA A 38 19.83 2.24 -14.27
CA ALA A 38 20.36 3.52 -13.79
C ALA A 38 21.25 4.25 -14.80
N SER A 39 21.96 3.52 -15.67
CA SER A 39 22.85 4.10 -16.69
C SER A 39 22.15 4.38 -18.03
N ASP A 40 20.89 4.00 -18.18
CA ASP A 40 20.14 4.19 -19.42
C ASP A 40 19.45 5.56 -19.44
N ALA A 41 19.58 6.30 -20.54
CA ALA A 41 19.09 7.68 -20.63
C ALA A 41 17.56 7.80 -20.60
N ALA A 42 16.81 6.78 -21.04
CA ALA A 42 15.35 6.82 -21.10
C ALA A 42 14.71 6.10 -19.91
N LEU A 43 15.25 4.95 -19.52
CA LEU A 43 14.69 4.10 -18.47
C LEU A 43 15.05 4.60 -17.07
N SER A 44 16.15 5.35 -16.92
CA SER A 44 16.52 5.91 -15.61
C SER A 44 15.45 6.89 -15.08
N ASP A 45 14.89 7.76 -15.91
CA ASP A 45 13.82 8.69 -15.53
C ASP A 45 12.53 7.98 -15.13
N ALA A 46 12.26 6.81 -15.72
CA ALA A 46 11.10 5.97 -15.44
C ALA A 46 11.31 5.01 -14.24
N SER A 47 12.48 5.03 -13.59
CA SER A 47 12.89 4.03 -12.59
C SER A 47 11.84 3.79 -11.51
N GLY A 48 11.26 4.84 -10.92
CA GLY A 48 10.23 4.69 -9.89
C GLY A 48 8.99 3.91 -10.33
N MET A 49 8.59 3.99 -11.61
CA MET A 49 7.51 3.15 -12.14
C MET A 49 7.96 1.70 -12.39
N ILE A 50 9.19 1.52 -12.88
CA ILE A 50 9.75 0.19 -13.18
C ILE A 50 9.94 -0.61 -11.88
N VAL A 51 10.33 0.04 -10.78
CA VAL A 51 10.42 -0.59 -9.45
C VAL A 51 9.08 -1.19 -9.06
N ILE A 52 7.99 -0.43 -9.25
CA ILE A 52 6.63 -0.89 -8.94
C ILE A 52 6.21 -2.03 -9.87
N ALA A 53 6.52 -1.93 -11.17
CA ALA A 53 6.23 -2.98 -12.14
C ALA A 53 6.90 -4.31 -11.76
N PHE A 54 8.18 -4.31 -11.40
CA PHE A 54 8.87 -5.51 -10.91
C PHE A 54 8.31 -6.02 -9.59
N CYS A 55 8.01 -5.13 -8.64
CA CYS A 55 7.44 -5.53 -7.35
C CYS A 55 6.10 -6.25 -7.54
N ILE A 56 5.26 -5.74 -8.43
CA ILE A 56 4.00 -6.37 -8.82
C ILE A 56 4.25 -7.70 -9.50
N MET A 57 5.16 -7.76 -10.47
CA MET A 57 5.47 -9.00 -11.19
C MET A 57 5.92 -10.12 -10.24
N PHE A 58 6.80 -9.82 -9.27
CA PHE A 58 7.25 -10.80 -8.28
C PHE A 58 6.15 -11.22 -7.31
N SER A 59 5.26 -10.30 -6.96
CA SER A 59 4.22 -10.53 -5.94
C SER A 59 2.93 -11.11 -6.52
N MET A 60 2.66 -10.92 -7.82
CA MET A 60 1.42 -11.29 -8.49
C MET A 60 1.07 -12.78 -8.33
N PRO A 61 2.00 -13.75 -8.51
CA PRO A 61 1.67 -15.15 -8.32
C PRO A 61 1.15 -15.44 -6.91
N TYR A 62 1.81 -14.88 -5.89
CA TYR A 62 1.40 -15.05 -4.51
C TYR A 62 0.03 -14.41 -4.24
N MET A 63 -0.15 -13.17 -4.67
CA MET A 63 -1.41 -12.43 -4.52
C MET A 63 -2.57 -13.13 -5.21
N TYR A 64 -2.36 -13.62 -6.43
CA TYR A 64 -3.37 -14.35 -7.20
C TYR A 64 -3.85 -15.58 -6.44
N TYR A 65 -2.92 -16.41 -5.96
CA TYR A 65 -3.31 -17.61 -5.22
C TYR A 65 -3.97 -17.27 -3.89
N LEU A 66 -3.46 -16.29 -3.14
CA LEU A 66 -4.07 -15.89 -1.87
C LEU A 66 -5.50 -15.40 -2.08
N VAL A 67 -5.73 -14.45 -3.00
CA VAL A 67 -7.07 -13.95 -3.31
C VAL A 67 -7.99 -15.07 -3.79
N LYS A 68 -7.51 -15.95 -4.66
CA LYS A 68 -8.29 -17.10 -5.14
C LYS A 68 -8.71 -18.03 -4.00
N PHE A 69 -7.83 -18.30 -3.04
CA PHE A 69 -8.19 -19.13 -1.87
C PHE A 69 -9.25 -18.44 -1.00
N GLU A 70 -9.14 -17.14 -0.78
CA GLU A 70 -10.14 -16.37 -0.02
C GLU A 70 -11.50 -16.35 -0.74
N GLU A 71 -11.52 -16.18 -2.06
CA GLU A 71 -12.74 -16.23 -2.89
C GLU A 71 -13.40 -17.63 -2.88
N GLU A 72 -12.62 -18.70 -2.74
CA GLU A 72 -13.14 -20.08 -2.61
C GLU A 72 -13.71 -20.35 -1.21
N GLU A 73 -13.11 -19.82 -0.14
CA GLU A 73 -13.61 -20.00 1.24
C GLU A 73 -14.88 -19.18 1.53
N ASP A 74 -14.95 -17.94 1.02
CA ASP A 74 -16.08 -17.01 1.21
C ASP A 74 -17.41 -17.55 0.66
N GLU A 75 -17.33 -18.50 -0.29
CA GLU A 75 -18.32 -19.49 -0.71
C GLU A 75 -19.40 -19.90 0.30
N SER A 76 -18.89 -20.16 1.50
CA SER A 76 -19.55 -20.97 2.52
C SER A 76 -19.77 -20.20 3.82
N VAL A 77 -19.36 -18.93 3.87
CA VAL A 77 -19.27 -18.14 5.10
C VAL A 77 -20.32 -17.03 5.07
N GLU A 78 -21.36 -17.18 5.89
CA GLU A 78 -22.38 -16.15 6.07
C GLU A 78 -22.19 -15.44 7.41
N GLY A 79 -22.32 -14.12 7.43
CA GLY A 79 -22.31 -13.30 8.64
C GLY A 79 -20.98 -12.58 8.91
N LEU A 80 -21.08 -11.46 9.61
CA LEU A 80 -20.04 -10.44 9.71
C LEU A 80 -18.81 -10.91 10.53
N LEU A 81 -19.06 -11.56 11.67
CA LEU A 81 -18.01 -12.12 12.54
C LEU A 81 -17.30 -13.33 11.91
N SER A 82 -18.05 -14.10 11.12
CA SER A 82 -17.57 -15.28 10.40
C SER A 82 -16.73 -14.86 9.20
N VAL A 83 -17.17 -13.88 8.41
CA VAL A 83 -16.41 -13.25 7.32
C VAL A 83 -15.10 -12.65 7.87
N TRP A 84 -15.15 -11.88 8.96
CA TRP A 84 -13.93 -11.34 9.56
C TRP A 84 -12.94 -12.43 10.00
N ARG A 85 -13.43 -13.51 10.64
CA ARG A 85 -12.57 -14.62 11.06
C ARG A 85 -12.00 -15.41 9.89
N ALA A 86 -12.76 -15.55 8.81
CA ALA A 86 -12.29 -16.22 7.60
C ALA A 86 -11.13 -15.44 6.95
N HIS A 87 -11.30 -14.12 6.80
CA HIS A 87 -10.32 -13.30 6.06
C HIS A 87 -9.23 -12.66 6.90
N SER A 88 -9.25 -12.80 8.23
CA SER A 88 -8.25 -12.14 9.08
C SER A 88 -6.84 -12.62 8.78
N ASP A 89 -6.66 -13.89 8.43
CA ASP A 89 -5.34 -14.45 8.11
C ASP A 89 -4.76 -13.84 6.82
N ALA A 90 -5.58 -13.68 5.78
CA ALA A 90 -5.20 -12.96 4.55
C ALA A 90 -4.91 -11.48 4.81
N LEU A 91 -5.75 -10.81 5.59
CA LEU A 91 -5.55 -9.41 5.96
C LEU A 91 -4.20 -9.23 6.67
N PHE A 92 -3.89 -10.07 7.67
CA PHE A 92 -2.60 -10.04 8.33
C PHE A 92 -1.45 -10.39 7.39
N ALA A 93 -1.60 -11.41 6.53
CA ALA A 93 -0.58 -11.78 5.56
C ALA A 93 -0.22 -10.60 4.65
N PHE A 94 -1.21 -9.85 4.16
CA PHE A 94 -0.94 -8.69 3.34
C PHE A 94 -0.41 -7.49 4.13
N MET A 95 -0.83 -7.26 5.38
CA MET A 95 -0.23 -6.24 6.25
C MET A 95 1.26 -6.52 6.48
N TRP A 96 1.65 -7.78 6.71
CA TRP A 96 3.06 -8.17 6.82
C TRP A 96 3.82 -8.01 5.51
N LEU A 97 3.21 -8.36 4.36
CA LEU A 97 3.80 -8.12 3.04
C LEU A 97 4.06 -6.62 2.82
N PHE A 98 3.07 -5.79 3.12
CA PHE A 98 3.15 -4.34 3.01
C PHE A 98 4.28 -3.78 3.89
N LEU A 99 4.35 -4.20 5.16
CA LEU A 99 5.43 -3.80 6.05
C LEU A 99 6.81 -4.22 5.49
N GLY A 100 6.90 -5.40 4.89
CA GLY A 100 8.11 -5.87 4.22
C GLY A 100 8.54 -4.97 3.06
N PHE A 101 7.58 -4.53 2.24
CA PHE A 101 7.85 -3.53 1.19
C PHE A 101 8.30 -2.21 1.77
N VAL A 102 7.62 -1.67 2.79
CA VAL A 102 8.00 -0.39 3.42
C VAL A 102 9.43 -0.45 3.94
N ILE A 103 9.79 -1.49 4.69
CA ILE A 103 11.14 -1.63 5.26
C ILE A 103 12.18 -1.77 4.15
N SER A 104 11.93 -2.64 3.16
CA SER A 104 12.88 -2.86 2.06
C SER A 104 13.07 -1.61 1.20
N PHE A 105 11.98 -0.98 0.79
CA PHE A 105 12.04 0.24 -0.01
C PHE A 105 12.71 1.37 0.74
N SER A 106 12.42 1.55 2.04
CA SER A 106 13.07 2.58 2.86
C SER A 106 14.57 2.33 2.98
N PHE A 107 14.95 1.08 3.30
CA PHE A 107 16.35 0.69 3.45
C PHE A 107 17.14 0.94 2.17
N TRP A 108 16.68 0.43 1.02
CA TRP A 108 17.42 0.54 -0.23
C TRP A 108 17.36 1.94 -0.84
N PHE A 109 16.28 2.69 -0.66
CA PHE A 109 16.22 4.09 -1.08
C PHE A 109 17.33 4.91 -0.39
N ILE A 110 17.55 4.67 0.90
CA ILE A 110 18.61 5.32 1.67
C ILE A 110 19.99 4.75 1.34
N VAL A 111 20.14 3.42 1.17
CA VAL A 111 21.46 2.83 0.91
C VAL A 111 21.98 3.16 -0.49
N LEU A 112 21.12 3.14 -1.50
CA LEU A 112 21.53 3.35 -2.90
C LEU A 112 21.72 4.82 -3.25
N GLN A 113 21.12 5.74 -2.49
CA GLN A 113 21.21 7.20 -2.70
C GLN A 113 20.92 7.61 -4.17
N ASN A 114 20.07 6.85 -4.87
CA ASN A 114 19.69 7.13 -6.24
C ASN A 114 18.32 7.83 -6.26
N PRO A 115 18.24 9.12 -6.64
CA PRO A 115 17.01 9.91 -6.57
C PRO A 115 15.94 9.43 -7.55
N ASN A 116 16.33 8.70 -8.60
CA ASN A 116 15.40 8.24 -9.63
C ASN A 116 14.59 7.01 -9.19
N LEU A 117 15.08 6.23 -8.22
CA LEU A 117 14.45 4.97 -7.84
C LEU A 117 13.06 5.13 -7.22
N LEU A 118 12.77 6.27 -6.58
CA LEU A 118 11.47 6.60 -6.00
C LEU A 118 10.98 8.01 -6.40
N ASN A 119 11.40 8.52 -7.56
CA ASN A 119 11.09 9.88 -8.00
C ASN A 119 9.57 10.16 -8.13
N PHE A 120 8.80 9.24 -8.71
CA PHE A 120 7.34 9.36 -8.83
C PHE A 120 6.64 9.31 -7.47
N GLN A 121 7.18 8.52 -6.55
CA GLN A 121 6.67 8.35 -5.19
C GLN A 121 6.92 9.59 -4.35
N VAL A 122 8.11 10.20 -4.44
CA VAL A 122 8.42 11.50 -3.85
C VAL A 122 7.47 12.57 -4.40
N LYS A 123 7.23 12.58 -5.72
CA LYS A 123 6.26 13.51 -6.33
C LYS A 123 4.85 13.32 -5.79
N THR A 124 4.43 12.07 -5.58
CA THR A 124 3.13 11.74 -4.97
C THR A 124 3.06 12.23 -3.53
N PHE A 125 4.10 11.96 -2.73
CA PHE A 125 4.21 12.48 -1.37
C PHE A 125 4.10 14.01 -1.32
N CYS A 126 4.77 14.70 -2.24
CA CYS A 126 4.70 16.15 -2.39
C CYS A 126 3.33 16.66 -2.82
N ALA A 127 2.65 15.96 -3.75
CA ALA A 127 1.29 16.31 -4.15
C ALA A 127 0.29 16.25 -2.98
N ILE A 128 0.47 15.26 -2.09
CA ILE A 128 -0.38 15.09 -0.90
C ILE A 128 -0.07 16.15 0.16
N ASN A 129 1.22 16.39 0.44
CA ASN A 129 1.64 17.21 1.58
C ASN A 129 1.85 18.70 1.24
N ASN A 130 2.09 19.03 -0.03
CA ASN A 130 2.33 20.38 -0.51
C ASN A 130 1.75 20.62 -1.93
N PRO A 131 0.42 20.53 -2.09
CA PRO A 131 -0.23 20.59 -3.41
C PRO A 131 0.00 21.91 -4.17
N GLY A 132 0.33 23.00 -3.47
CA GLY A 132 0.53 24.33 -4.07
C GLY A 132 1.92 24.55 -4.67
N SER A 133 2.92 23.72 -4.34
CA SER A 133 4.30 23.90 -4.81
C SER A 133 5.03 22.55 -4.89
N ILE A 134 4.53 21.66 -5.75
CA ILE A 134 5.03 20.28 -5.88
C ILE A 134 6.48 20.26 -6.35
N ASP A 135 6.85 21.05 -7.36
CA ASP A 135 8.21 21.05 -7.91
C ASP A 135 9.22 21.57 -6.89
N ASP A 136 8.86 22.62 -6.13
CA ASP A 136 9.67 23.11 -5.01
C ASP A 136 9.84 22.03 -3.94
N CYS A 137 8.75 21.34 -3.58
CA CYS A 137 8.80 20.23 -2.62
C CYS A 137 9.71 19.09 -3.07
N VAL A 138 9.61 18.67 -4.34
CA VAL A 138 10.47 17.62 -4.91
C VAL A 138 11.93 18.07 -4.91
N SER A 139 12.20 19.33 -5.24
CA SER A 139 13.56 19.88 -5.21
C SER A 139 14.15 19.94 -3.79
N GLN A 140 13.34 20.32 -2.79
CA GLN A 140 13.73 20.37 -1.38
C GLN A 140 14.04 18.99 -0.81
N TYR A 141 13.26 18.00 -1.22
CA TYR A 141 13.40 16.61 -0.79
C TYR A 141 14.28 15.78 -1.72
N SER A 142 14.96 16.40 -2.68
CA SER A 142 16.05 15.73 -3.38
C SER A 142 17.20 15.45 -2.41
N ILE A 143 17.96 14.38 -2.67
CA ILE A 143 19.09 13.99 -1.83
C ILE A 143 20.11 15.14 -1.81
N GLY A 144 20.31 15.77 -0.65
CA GLY A 144 21.17 16.95 -0.47
C GLY A 144 20.46 18.30 -0.54
N GLY A 145 19.14 18.32 -0.74
CA GLY A 145 18.31 19.52 -0.70
C GLY A 145 18.24 20.15 0.69
N SER A 146 18.11 21.48 0.72
CA SER A 146 17.91 22.23 1.98
C SER A 146 16.42 22.32 2.27
N VAL A 147 15.97 21.71 3.38
CA VAL A 147 14.59 21.80 3.84
C VAL A 147 14.30 23.25 4.30
N THR A 148 13.67 24.04 3.45
CA THR A 148 13.11 25.34 3.82
C THR A 148 11.65 25.16 4.22
N GLY A 149 11.28 25.69 5.39
CA GLY A 149 9.97 25.44 6.00
C GLY A 149 8.81 25.78 5.06
N THR A 150 7.92 24.80 4.85
CA THR A 150 6.71 24.98 4.05
C THR A 150 5.67 25.80 4.82
N GLY A 151 4.92 26.64 4.10
CA GLY A 151 3.85 27.47 4.67
C GLY A 151 2.78 26.62 5.39
N GLY A 152 2.33 27.10 6.55
CA GLY A 152 1.48 26.32 7.45
C GLY A 152 0.05 26.12 6.92
N MET A 153 -0.28 24.89 6.50
CA MET A 153 -1.65 24.45 6.35
C MET A 153 -2.30 24.25 7.72
N THR A 154 -3.56 24.65 7.89
CA THR A 154 -4.30 24.39 9.14
C THR A 154 -4.47 22.88 9.33
N LYS A 155 -4.49 22.39 10.59
CA LYS A 155 -4.70 20.97 10.89
C LYS A 155 -5.98 20.43 10.24
N MET A 156 -7.05 21.23 10.24
CA MET A 156 -8.33 20.86 9.61
C MET A 156 -8.22 20.74 8.09
N GLY A 157 -7.54 21.69 7.43
CA GLY A 157 -7.28 21.59 5.99
C GLY A 157 -6.49 20.32 5.65
N ARG A 158 -5.43 20.06 6.41
CA ARG A 158 -4.58 18.87 6.24
C ARG A 158 -5.37 17.56 6.42
N PHE A 159 -6.26 17.50 7.40
CA PHE A 159 -7.12 16.34 7.63
C PHE A 159 -7.98 16.00 6.42
N PHE A 160 -8.66 16.98 5.81
CA PHE A 160 -9.48 16.72 4.63
C PHE A 160 -8.65 16.34 3.41
N THR A 161 -7.49 16.97 3.20
CA THR A 161 -6.60 16.60 2.09
C THR A 161 -6.09 15.17 2.21
N ILE A 162 -5.71 14.71 3.42
CA ILE A 162 -5.31 13.32 3.65
C ILE A 162 -6.48 12.38 3.44
N LEU A 163 -7.64 12.67 4.04
CA LEU A 163 -8.83 11.83 3.93
C LEU A 163 -9.28 11.68 2.47
N GLU A 164 -9.31 12.78 1.72
CA GLU A 164 -9.65 12.78 0.29
C GLU A 164 -8.72 11.88 -0.52
N ASN A 165 -7.39 12.02 -0.34
CA ASN A 165 -6.41 11.17 -1.01
C ASN A 165 -6.63 9.69 -0.68
N ASN A 166 -6.83 9.36 0.60
CA ASN A 166 -7.05 7.98 1.02
C ASN A 166 -8.39 7.41 0.50
N VAL A 167 -9.44 8.24 0.40
CA VAL A 167 -10.70 7.84 -0.24
C VAL A 167 -10.52 7.59 -1.74
N TYR A 168 -9.73 8.39 -2.43
CA TYR A 168 -9.36 8.10 -3.82
C TYR A 168 -8.65 6.75 -3.94
N VAL A 169 -7.65 6.49 -3.10
CA VAL A 169 -6.94 5.21 -3.07
C VAL A 169 -7.92 4.06 -2.81
N MET A 170 -8.83 4.19 -1.85
CA MET A 170 -9.88 3.21 -1.56
C MET A 170 -10.75 2.91 -2.79
N ILE A 171 -11.23 3.93 -3.49
CA ILE A 171 -12.04 3.77 -4.71
C ILE A 171 -11.23 3.04 -5.79
N PHE A 172 -9.96 3.42 -5.99
CA PHE A 172 -9.08 2.72 -6.93
C PHE A 172 -8.86 1.26 -6.54
N THR A 173 -8.66 0.96 -5.26
CA THR A 173 -8.54 -0.42 -4.77
C THR A 173 -9.78 -1.24 -5.08
N LEU A 174 -10.97 -0.69 -4.85
CA LEU A 174 -12.25 -1.35 -5.16
C LEU A 174 -12.33 -1.72 -6.65
N ILE A 175 -12.08 -0.75 -7.52
CA ILE A 175 -12.16 -0.92 -8.97
C ILE A 175 -11.10 -1.92 -9.46
N PHE A 176 -9.85 -1.80 -9.02
CA PHE A 176 -8.76 -2.69 -9.44
C PHE A 176 -8.97 -4.12 -8.96
N SER A 177 -9.47 -4.30 -7.73
CA SER A 177 -9.78 -5.64 -7.23
C SER A 177 -10.96 -6.24 -7.97
N LEU A 178 -11.98 -5.45 -8.30
CA LEU A 178 -13.11 -5.90 -9.12
C LEU A 178 -12.68 -6.36 -10.52
N ILE A 179 -11.79 -5.62 -11.19
CA ILE A 179 -11.39 -5.92 -12.58
C ILE A 179 -10.36 -7.04 -12.65
N PHE A 180 -9.37 -7.04 -11.74
CA PHE A 180 -8.19 -7.89 -11.86
C PHE A 180 -8.02 -8.91 -10.72
N GLY A 181 -8.92 -8.94 -9.73
CA GLY A 181 -8.83 -9.77 -8.52
C GLY A 181 -7.64 -9.36 -7.66
N ALA A 182 -6.45 -9.84 -8.04
CA ALA A 182 -5.15 -9.51 -7.44
C ALA A 182 -4.67 -8.07 -7.73
N GLY A 183 -5.46 -7.23 -8.42
CA GLY A 183 -5.12 -5.86 -8.80
C GLY A 183 -4.76 -4.94 -7.62
N ALA A 184 -5.23 -5.28 -6.41
CA ALA A 184 -4.88 -4.56 -5.19
C ALA A 184 -3.36 -4.49 -4.93
N ILE A 185 -2.57 -5.44 -5.44
CA ILE A 185 -1.10 -5.43 -5.27
C ILE A 185 -0.42 -4.17 -5.80
N PHE A 186 -0.94 -3.60 -6.90
CA PHE A 186 -0.43 -2.34 -7.44
C PHE A 186 -0.57 -1.23 -6.40
N ILE A 187 -1.76 -1.12 -5.78
CA ILE A 187 -2.05 -0.10 -4.78
C ILE A 187 -1.18 -0.26 -3.53
N LEU A 188 -0.93 -1.51 -3.12
CA LEU A 188 -0.09 -1.82 -1.95
C LEU A 188 1.38 -1.47 -2.19
N ALA A 189 1.93 -1.92 -3.33
CA ALA A 189 3.32 -1.63 -3.69
C ALA A 189 3.52 -0.13 -3.85
N TRP A 190 2.58 0.57 -4.50
CA TRP A 190 2.60 2.01 -4.66
C TRP A 190 2.57 2.72 -3.29
N ASN A 191 1.59 2.45 -2.44
CA ASN A 191 1.49 3.09 -1.12
C ASN A 191 2.73 2.80 -0.25
N ALA A 192 3.23 1.55 -0.24
CA ALA A 192 4.42 1.19 0.51
C ALA A 192 5.63 2.02 0.05
N SER A 193 5.76 2.24 -1.26
CA SER A 193 6.85 3.02 -1.84
C SER A 193 6.73 4.53 -1.59
N VAL A 194 5.50 5.08 -1.53
CA VAL A 194 5.26 6.48 -1.11
C VAL A 194 5.61 6.67 0.36
N ILE A 195 5.21 5.75 1.24
CA ILE A 195 5.61 5.78 2.65
C ILE A 195 7.13 5.63 2.79
N ALA A 196 7.76 4.75 2.02
CA ALA A 196 9.22 4.60 2.04
C ALA A 196 9.96 5.87 1.63
N ALA A 197 9.47 6.58 0.60
CA ALA A 197 9.99 7.89 0.23
C ALA A 197 9.83 8.90 1.38
N ALA A 198 8.66 8.93 2.02
CA ALA A 198 8.37 9.79 3.17
C ALA A 198 9.25 9.48 4.39
N ILE A 199 9.58 8.21 4.61
CA ILE A 199 10.55 7.75 5.62
C ILE A 199 11.94 8.27 5.28
N GLY A 200 12.40 8.11 4.03
CA GLY A 200 13.70 8.64 3.59
C GLY A 200 13.83 10.14 3.83
N ILE A 201 12.77 10.89 3.50
CA ILE A 201 12.72 12.34 3.72
C ILE A 201 12.75 12.69 5.22
N PHE A 202 11.88 12.06 6.02
CA PHE A 202 11.80 12.32 7.46
C PHE A 202 13.11 12.02 8.19
N THR A 203 13.75 10.90 7.83
CA THR A 203 15.02 10.45 8.41
C THR A 203 16.22 11.19 7.87
N ARG A 204 16.02 12.15 6.95
CA ARG A 204 17.10 12.86 6.22
C ARG A 204 18.10 11.89 5.59
N TYR A 205 17.58 10.74 5.14
CA TYR A 205 18.37 9.67 4.58
C TYR A 205 19.44 9.09 5.52
N ASP A 206 19.25 9.21 6.84
CA ASP A 206 20.07 8.49 7.82
C ASP A 206 19.48 7.10 8.08
N LEU A 207 20.27 6.07 7.77
CA LEU A 207 19.89 4.68 7.96
C LEU A 207 19.55 4.34 9.42
N LYS A 208 20.18 5.02 10.39
CA LYS A 208 19.93 4.78 11.82
C LYS A 208 18.55 5.23 12.27
N GLU A 209 17.97 6.19 11.56
CA GLU A 209 16.65 6.77 11.88
C GLU A 209 15.51 6.01 11.17
N VAL A 210 15.80 5.01 10.31
CA VAL A 210 14.76 4.21 9.64
C VAL A 210 13.77 3.58 10.62
N PRO A 211 14.19 2.98 11.75
CA PRO A 211 13.23 2.42 12.71
C PRO A 211 12.23 3.46 13.26
N ILE A 212 12.69 4.68 13.56
CA ILE A 212 11.79 5.74 14.05
C ILE A 212 10.90 6.27 12.93
N GLY A 213 11.40 6.32 11.69
CA GLY A 213 10.60 6.67 10.52
C GLY A 213 9.50 5.65 10.23
N VAL A 214 9.83 4.36 10.23
CA VAL A 214 8.83 3.28 10.10
C VAL A 214 7.80 3.39 11.22
N ALA A 215 8.24 3.57 12.48
CA ALA A 215 7.32 3.72 13.61
C ALA A 215 6.35 4.90 13.40
N ARG A 216 6.85 6.08 13.00
CA ARG A 216 6.03 7.28 12.74
C ARG A 216 4.91 7.02 11.74
N TYR A 217 5.23 6.45 10.59
CA TYR A 217 4.24 6.28 9.51
C TYR A 217 3.32 5.08 9.72
N MET A 218 3.76 4.04 10.44
CA MET A 218 2.93 2.85 10.68
C MET A 218 1.80 3.09 11.69
N ILE A 219 1.85 4.14 12.52
CA ILE A 219 0.76 4.42 13.49
C ILE A 219 -0.57 4.70 12.79
N HIS A 220 -0.57 5.50 11.71
CA HIS A 220 -1.75 5.71 10.85
C HIS A 220 -1.77 4.75 9.65
N GLY A 221 -0.61 4.41 9.09
CA GLY A 221 -0.51 3.55 7.92
C GLY A 221 -1.07 2.14 8.12
N PHE A 222 -0.97 1.56 9.32
CA PHE A 222 -1.60 0.27 9.60
C PHE A 222 -3.14 0.31 9.46
N PRO A 223 -3.85 1.24 10.14
CA PRO A 223 -5.27 1.49 9.88
C PRO A 223 -5.62 1.74 8.41
N GLU A 224 -4.88 2.60 7.70
CA GLU A 224 -5.16 2.93 6.29
C GLU A 224 -5.10 1.71 5.38
N ILE A 225 -4.02 0.94 5.49
CA ILE A 225 -3.82 -0.26 4.68
C ILE A 225 -4.83 -1.35 5.03
N ALA A 226 -5.22 -1.48 6.31
CA ALA A 226 -6.30 -2.37 6.71
C ALA A 226 -7.63 -1.98 6.04
N ALA A 227 -7.95 -0.69 5.94
CA ALA A 227 -9.12 -0.22 5.21
C ALA A 227 -9.05 -0.57 3.71
N TYR A 228 -7.89 -0.38 3.06
CA TYR A 228 -7.71 -0.76 1.66
C TYR A 228 -7.85 -2.27 1.44
N PHE A 229 -7.41 -3.11 2.37
CA PHE A 229 -7.63 -4.55 2.29
C PHE A 229 -9.09 -4.94 2.42
N ILE A 230 -9.81 -4.35 3.36
CA ILE A 230 -11.26 -4.54 3.50
C ILE A 230 -11.96 -4.14 2.19
N THR A 231 -11.54 -3.04 1.57
CA THR A 231 -12.05 -2.61 0.27
C THR A 231 -11.67 -3.56 -0.87
N ALA A 232 -10.46 -4.12 -0.89
CA ALA A 232 -10.06 -5.11 -1.89
C ALA A 232 -10.92 -6.37 -1.78
N LEU A 233 -11.14 -6.88 -0.56
CA LEU A 233 -12.05 -8.00 -0.33
C LEU A 233 -13.46 -7.68 -0.84
N ALA A 234 -14.00 -6.50 -0.51
CA ALA A 234 -15.30 -6.07 -1.02
C ALA A 234 -15.36 -6.04 -2.57
N GLY A 235 -14.27 -5.64 -3.24
CA GLY A 235 -14.17 -5.66 -4.70
C GLY A 235 -14.17 -7.07 -5.29
N GLY A 236 -13.36 -7.98 -4.74
CA GLY A 236 -13.32 -9.38 -5.14
C GLY A 236 -14.66 -10.09 -4.93
N MET A 237 -15.27 -9.93 -3.74
CA MET A 237 -16.59 -10.47 -3.40
C MET A 237 -17.66 -10.02 -4.39
N PHE A 238 -17.68 -8.72 -4.70
CA PHE A 238 -18.63 -8.17 -5.67
C PHE A 238 -18.41 -8.80 -7.06
N GLY A 239 -17.17 -8.88 -7.54
CA GLY A 239 -16.83 -9.44 -8.85
C GLY A 239 -17.24 -10.91 -8.99
N VAL A 240 -16.87 -11.74 -8.02
CA VAL A 240 -17.25 -13.17 -7.97
C VAL A 240 -18.77 -13.33 -7.86
N GLY A 241 -19.41 -12.51 -7.02
CA GLY A 241 -20.86 -12.52 -6.82
C GLY A 241 -21.63 -12.24 -8.10
N VAL A 242 -21.20 -11.26 -8.91
CA VAL A 242 -21.80 -10.96 -10.23
C VAL A 242 -21.66 -12.15 -11.17
N ILE A 243 -20.45 -12.73 -11.29
CA ILE A 243 -20.15 -13.80 -12.25
C ILE A 243 -20.91 -15.09 -11.91
N ARG A 244 -20.95 -15.48 -10.63
CA ARG A 244 -21.50 -16.78 -10.22
C ARG A 244 -23.02 -16.76 -10.03
N ASN A 245 -23.57 -15.71 -9.43
CA ASN A 245 -24.99 -15.69 -9.05
C ASN A 245 -25.89 -14.97 -10.05
N GLY A 246 -25.31 -14.13 -10.93
CA GLY A 246 -26.04 -13.23 -11.81
C GLY A 246 -26.71 -12.07 -11.06
N VAL A 247 -26.94 -10.96 -11.76
CA VAL A 247 -27.40 -9.68 -11.18
C VAL A 247 -28.83 -9.71 -10.61
N ASN A 248 -29.62 -10.76 -10.92
CA ASN A 248 -31.05 -10.84 -10.60
C ASN A 248 -31.39 -11.97 -9.60
N ASN A 249 -30.45 -12.30 -8.71
CA ASN A 249 -30.60 -13.35 -7.73
C ASN A 249 -30.68 -12.79 -6.30
N LYS A 250 -31.52 -13.36 -5.44
CA LYS A 250 -31.56 -13.00 -4.00
C LYS A 250 -30.19 -13.13 -3.34
N ARG A 251 -29.39 -14.12 -3.73
CA ARG A 251 -28.01 -14.27 -3.24
C ARG A 251 -27.12 -13.10 -3.64
N PHE A 252 -27.29 -12.56 -4.85
CA PHE A 252 -26.54 -11.40 -5.29
C PHE A 252 -26.86 -10.15 -4.45
N VAL A 253 -28.13 -9.95 -4.08
CA VAL A 253 -28.51 -8.84 -3.18
C VAL A 253 -27.78 -8.91 -1.84
N HIS A 254 -27.68 -10.10 -1.24
CA HIS A 254 -26.93 -10.28 0.02
C HIS A 254 -25.44 -9.99 -0.14
N VAL A 255 -24.83 -10.36 -1.28
CA VAL A 255 -23.44 -10.00 -1.58
C VAL A 255 -23.28 -8.47 -1.64
N VAL A 256 -24.19 -7.78 -2.32
CA VAL A 256 -24.16 -6.31 -2.41
C VAL A 256 -24.30 -5.65 -1.04
N GLU A 257 -25.19 -6.15 -0.18
CA GLU A 257 -25.34 -5.67 1.20
C GLU A 257 -24.04 -5.83 2.00
N ASN A 258 -23.39 -6.99 1.91
CA ASN A 258 -22.10 -7.22 2.55
C ASN A 258 -21.01 -6.28 2.03
N VAL A 259 -20.94 -6.07 0.72
CA VAL A 259 -19.98 -5.17 0.07
C VAL A 259 -20.17 -3.73 0.57
N ILE A 260 -21.41 -3.22 0.58
CA ILE A 260 -21.71 -1.88 1.09
C ILE A 260 -21.29 -1.75 2.55
N PHE A 261 -21.55 -2.78 3.36
CA PHE A 261 -21.19 -2.80 4.76
C PHE A 261 -19.66 -2.79 4.98
N LEU A 262 -18.91 -3.59 4.23
CA LEU A 262 -17.43 -3.59 4.27
C LEU A 262 -16.85 -2.23 3.86
N LEU A 263 -17.39 -1.62 2.81
CA LEU A 263 -16.98 -0.27 2.38
C LEU A 263 -17.27 0.79 3.44
N PHE A 264 -18.39 0.68 4.16
CA PHE A 264 -18.71 1.55 5.27
C PHE A 264 -17.69 1.41 6.42
N ILE A 265 -17.32 0.18 6.78
CA ILE A 265 -16.26 -0.06 7.79
C ILE A 265 -14.93 0.52 7.33
N ALA A 266 -14.52 0.26 6.09
CA ALA A 266 -13.27 0.78 5.53
C ALA A 266 -13.23 2.31 5.62
N MET A 267 -14.34 2.99 5.25
CA MET A 267 -14.46 4.44 5.37
C MET A 267 -14.27 4.94 6.81
N LEU A 268 -14.90 4.29 7.80
CA LEU A 268 -14.72 4.65 9.21
C LEU A 268 -13.27 4.51 9.67
N ILE A 269 -12.60 3.44 9.25
CA ILE A 269 -11.18 3.21 9.57
C ILE A 269 -10.31 4.30 8.94
N LEU A 270 -10.57 4.72 7.69
CA LEU A 270 -9.84 5.82 7.05
C LEU A 270 -10.01 7.16 7.77
N ILE A 271 -11.22 7.47 8.25
CA ILE A 271 -11.48 8.68 9.05
C ILE A 271 -10.64 8.65 10.33
N VAL A 272 -10.62 7.51 11.02
CA VAL A 272 -9.79 7.31 12.22
C VAL A 272 -8.31 7.46 11.89
N ALA A 273 -7.86 6.87 10.78
CA ALA A 273 -6.46 6.92 10.37
C ALA A 273 -5.98 8.34 10.03
N ALA A 274 -6.77 9.12 9.28
CA ALA A 274 -6.49 10.52 9.01
C ALA A 274 -6.46 11.35 10.31
N GLY A 275 -7.33 11.02 11.27
CA GLY A 275 -7.32 11.62 12.60
C GLY A 275 -6.03 11.32 13.36
N ILE A 276 -5.57 10.07 13.30
CA ILE A 276 -4.30 9.63 13.89
C ILE A 276 -3.12 10.35 13.23
N GLU A 277 -3.09 10.49 11.90
CA GLU A 277 -1.99 11.17 11.21
C GLU A 277 -1.90 12.65 11.59
N VAL A 278 -3.03 13.36 11.63
CA VAL A 278 -3.04 14.81 11.79
C VAL A 278 -2.95 15.26 13.25
N TYR A 279 -3.62 14.54 14.16
CA TYR A 279 -3.78 15.00 15.54
C TYR A 279 -2.94 14.23 16.55
N ILE A 280 -2.66 12.95 16.30
CA ILE A 280 -2.00 12.07 17.28
C ILE A 280 -0.52 11.90 16.96
N THR A 281 -0.18 11.52 15.73
CA THR A 281 1.21 11.26 15.29
C THR A 281 2.14 12.44 15.57
N PRO A 282 1.77 13.71 15.31
CA PRO A 282 2.67 14.83 15.58
C PRO A 282 2.96 15.06 17.07
N LEU A 283 2.20 14.48 17.99
CA LEU A 283 2.48 14.58 19.43
C LEU A 283 3.71 13.75 19.85
N PHE A 284 4.08 12.76 19.04
CA PHE A 284 5.17 11.83 19.34
C PHE A 284 6.41 12.03 18.45
N PHE A 285 6.29 12.73 17.32
CA PHE A 285 7.33 12.80 16.26
C PHE A 285 7.54 14.22 15.71
N THR A 286 7.64 15.22 16.59
CA THR A 286 7.97 16.61 16.24
C THR A 286 9.40 16.77 15.75
#